data_AF-A0A817FUY8-F1
#
_entry.id   AF-A0A817FUY8-F1
#
_cell.length_a   1.000
_cell.length_b   1.000
_cell.length_c   1.000
_cell.angle_alpha   90.00
_cell.angle_beta   90.00
_cell.angle_gamma   90.00
#
_symmetry.space_group_name_H-M   'P 1'
#
loop_
_entity.id
_entity.type
_entity.pdbx_description
1 polymer ?
#
loop_
_entity_poly.entity_id
_entity_poly.type
_entity_poly.pdbx_seq_one_letter_code
_entity_poly.pdbx_strand_id
1 'polypeptide(L)'
;MMFHGIYTQMIGPKPTTTPTPTPTCPSIDEITSSMEKLFDVQTKILLAKLADMEARLNDLTSCKPMAPSELFMGIYENLTIFDDWILLYNKPYNHNTTSKELKDIANKCNSNRVVVGAIQNEDLSILNVAAVGPTRVLYLNTTVETPEEIENVQWHLESGRSFGFRPIENDPDESPRSELFLSWTIDANYGGWRAGKTTNLYQNSIWHKVIYCMPTF
;
A
#
# COMPACT_ATOMS: atom_id res chain seq x y z
N MET A 1 52.82 28.00 54.88
CA MET A 1 51.94 27.77 56.04
C MET A 1 51.90 26.27 56.32
N MET A 2 52.38 25.88 57.49
CA MET A 2 52.37 24.49 57.97
C MET A 2 50.98 24.17 58.55
N PHE A 3 50.45 22.99 58.24
CA PHE A 3 49.46 22.32 59.10
C PHE A 3 49.92 20.89 59.35
N HIS A 4 50.26 20.65 60.62
CA HIS A 4 50.49 19.33 61.21
C HIS A 4 49.14 18.67 61.46
N GLY A 5 48.87 17.54 60.79
CA GLY A 5 47.73 16.67 61.07
C GLY A 5 48.22 15.36 61.70
N ILE A 6 47.89 15.16 62.97
CA ILE A 6 48.18 13.94 63.74
C ILE A 6 47.20 12.86 63.28
N TYR A 7 47.70 11.79 62.66
CA TYR A 7 46.90 10.62 62.27
C TYR A 7 47.07 9.51 63.32
N THR A 8 46.00 9.24 64.07
CA THR A 8 45.89 8.10 64.97
C THR A 8 45.59 6.84 64.16
N GLN A 9 46.53 5.89 64.13
CA GLN A 9 46.32 4.56 63.54
C GLN A 9 45.40 3.73 64.45
N MET A 10 44.17 3.46 64.00
CA MET A 10 43.34 2.39 64.57
C MET A 10 43.73 1.06 63.90
N ILE A 11 44.29 0.15 64.70
CA ILE A 11 44.57 -1.23 64.30
C ILE A 11 43.24 -1.99 64.32
N GLY A 12 42.61 -2.13 63.15
CA GLY A 12 41.41 -2.95 62.97
C GLY A 12 41.73 -4.45 63.05
N PRO A 13 40.76 -5.29 63.47
CA PRO A 13 40.95 -6.73 63.60
C PRO A 13 41.27 -7.39 62.24
N LYS A 14 42.22 -8.31 62.29
CA LYS A 14 42.75 -9.07 61.15
C LYS A 14 41.58 -9.79 60.42
N PRO A 15 41.38 -9.58 59.11
CA PRO A 15 40.30 -10.22 58.36
C PRO A 15 40.46 -11.73 58.41
N THR A 16 39.43 -12.42 58.90
CA THR A 16 39.34 -13.88 58.89
C THR A 16 39.13 -14.32 57.44
N THR A 17 40.20 -14.80 56.80
CA THR A 17 40.16 -15.36 55.44
C THR A 17 39.41 -16.69 55.48
N THR A 18 38.11 -16.66 55.20
CA THR A 18 37.33 -17.87 54.93
C THR A 18 37.94 -18.56 53.71
N PRO A 19 38.23 -19.87 53.76
CA PRO A 19 38.82 -20.57 52.63
C PRO A 19 37.88 -20.48 51.42
N THR A 20 38.35 -19.80 50.37
CA THR A 20 37.64 -19.73 49.10
C THR A 20 37.51 -21.16 48.55
N PRO A 21 36.28 -21.66 48.30
CA PRO A 21 36.11 -22.99 47.77
C PRO A 21 36.87 -23.11 46.45
N THR A 22 37.71 -24.14 46.34
CA THR A 22 38.47 -24.40 45.12
C THR A 22 37.48 -24.77 44.02
N PRO A 23 37.47 -24.05 42.87
CA PRO A 23 36.56 -24.37 41.79
C PRO A 23 36.84 -25.80 41.32
N THR A 24 35.85 -26.66 41.46
CA THR A 24 35.91 -28.05 40.97
C THR A 24 35.51 -28.02 39.51
N CYS A 25 36.36 -28.51 38.60
CA CYS A 25 35.99 -28.62 37.19
C CYS A 25 34.81 -29.60 37.04
N PRO A 26 33.76 -29.24 36.31
CA PRO A 26 32.66 -30.15 36.04
C PRO A 26 33.16 -31.36 35.25
N SER A 27 32.56 -32.52 35.52
CA SER A 27 32.77 -33.75 34.78
C SER A 27 32.22 -33.63 33.34
N ILE A 28 32.71 -34.48 32.43
CA ILE A 28 32.23 -34.55 31.04
C ILE A 28 30.72 -34.86 31.00
N ASP A 29 30.22 -35.67 31.94
CA ASP A 29 28.80 -36.03 32.04
C ASP A 29 27.95 -34.81 32.43
N GLU A 30 28.44 -33.97 33.35
CA GLU A 30 27.77 -32.73 33.75
C GLU A 30 27.72 -31.71 32.61
N ILE A 31 28.81 -31.60 31.82
CA ILE A 31 28.86 -30.73 30.64
C ILE A 31 27.87 -31.24 29.59
N THR A 32 27.87 -32.55 29.31
CA THR A 32 27.00 -33.17 28.32
C THR A 32 25.53 -33.00 28.69
N SER A 33 25.16 -33.30 29.94
CA SER A 33 23.79 -33.09 30.46
C SER A 33 23.36 -31.61 30.40
N SER A 34 24.29 -30.69 30.67
CA SER A 34 24.01 -29.25 30.57
C SER A 34 23.76 -28.81 29.13
N MET A 35 24.52 -29.35 28.18
CA MET A 35 24.34 -29.08 26.74
C MET A 35 23.00 -29.63 26.24
N GLU A 36 22.63 -30.85 26.59
CA GLU A 36 21.35 -31.46 26.21
C GLU A 36 20.16 -30.63 26.71
N LYS A 37 20.20 -30.19 27.98
CA LYS A 37 19.18 -29.30 28.55
C LYS A 37 19.10 -27.98 27.79
N LEU A 38 20.23 -27.41 27.41
CA LEU A 38 20.29 -26.16 26.67
C LEU A 38 19.70 -26.31 25.26
N PHE A 39 19.99 -27.41 24.57
CA PHE A 39 19.38 -27.74 23.28
C PHE A 39 17.86 -27.94 23.38
N ASP A 40 17.39 -28.66 24.40
CA ASP A 40 15.94 -28.87 24.62
C ASP A 40 15.21 -27.54 24.86
N VAL A 41 15.77 -26.67 25.70
CA VAL A 41 15.20 -25.33 25.97
C VAL A 41 15.13 -24.49 24.70
N GLN A 42 16.22 -24.44 23.91
CA GLN A 42 16.25 -23.68 22.66
C GLN A 42 15.23 -24.22 21.65
N THR A 43 15.11 -25.54 21.54
CA THR A 43 14.15 -26.19 20.64
C THR A 43 12.71 -25.84 21.00
N LYS A 44 12.37 -25.87 22.30
CA LYS A 44 11.03 -25.48 22.79
C LYS A 44 10.69 -24.02 22.51
N ILE A 45 11.66 -23.10 22.69
CA ILE A 45 11.47 -21.68 22.37
C ILE A 45 11.19 -21.49 20.88
N LEU A 46 11.94 -22.20 20.02
CA LEU A 46 11.82 -22.06 18.58
C LEU A 46 10.48 -22.60 18.05
N LEU A 47 10.03 -23.75 18.58
CA LEU A 47 8.72 -24.32 18.25
C LEU A 47 7.57 -23.42 18.70
N ALA A 48 7.66 -22.82 19.88
CA ALA A 48 6.65 -21.88 20.37
C ALA A 48 6.54 -20.64 19.47
N LYS A 49 7.68 -20.10 19.01
CA LYS A 49 7.69 -18.98 18.05
C LYS A 49 7.11 -19.37 16.69
N LEU A 50 7.39 -20.58 16.22
CA LEU A 50 6.83 -21.07 14.96
C LEU A 50 5.30 -21.17 15.03
N ALA A 51 4.77 -21.74 16.12
CA ALA A 51 3.34 -21.83 16.34
C ALA A 51 2.67 -20.45 16.46
N ASP A 52 3.30 -19.47 17.10
CA ASP A 52 2.82 -18.08 17.14
C ASP A 52 2.78 -17.44 15.74
N MET A 53 3.83 -17.64 14.94
CA MET A 53 3.86 -17.15 13.56
C MET A 53 2.79 -17.81 12.69
N GLU A 54 2.57 -19.12 12.84
CA GLU A 54 1.50 -19.84 12.14
C GLU A 54 0.11 -19.33 12.58
N ALA A 55 -0.10 -19.08 13.87
CA ALA A 55 -1.36 -18.52 14.36
C ALA A 55 -1.62 -17.11 13.79
N ARG A 56 -0.59 -16.25 13.76
CA ARG A 56 -0.68 -14.90 13.16
C ARG A 56 -0.91 -14.95 11.65
N LEU A 57 -0.28 -15.90 10.95
CA LEU A 57 -0.51 -16.10 9.52
C LEU A 57 -1.95 -16.56 9.27
N ASN A 58 -2.43 -17.50 10.07
CA ASN A 58 -3.81 -17.98 10.00
C ASN A 58 -4.81 -16.85 10.27
N ASP A 59 -4.54 -15.97 11.24
CA ASP A 59 -5.36 -14.78 11.53
C ASP A 59 -5.36 -13.79 10.35
N LEU A 60 -4.20 -13.53 9.74
CA LEU A 60 -4.09 -12.72 8.52
C LEU A 60 -4.84 -13.34 7.34
N THR A 61 -4.83 -14.66 7.20
CA THR A 61 -5.61 -15.36 6.16
C THR A 61 -7.09 -15.54 6.53
N SER A 62 -7.45 -15.36 7.81
CA SER A 62 -8.81 -15.38 8.34
C SER A 62 -9.52 -14.03 8.17
N CYS A 63 -8.83 -13.00 7.67
CA CYS A 63 -9.49 -11.91 6.98
C CYS A 63 -10.24 -12.53 5.79
N LYS A 64 -11.49 -12.94 6.05
CA LYS A 64 -12.48 -13.35 5.05
C LYS A 64 -12.25 -12.42 3.86
N PRO A 65 -11.84 -12.94 2.68
CA PRO A 65 -11.57 -12.09 1.53
C PRO A 65 -12.80 -11.19 1.42
N MET A 66 -12.56 -9.88 1.56
CA MET A 66 -13.61 -8.88 1.45
C MET A 66 -14.36 -9.26 0.19
N ALA A 67 -15.67 -9.53 0.32
CA ALA A 67 -16.41 -10.07 -0.81
C ALA A 67 -16.10 -9.17 -2.02
N PRO A 68 -15.75 -9.75 -3.19
CA PRO A 68 -15.35 -9.02 -4.40
C PRO A 68 -16.25 -7.81 -4.78
N SER A 69 -17.47 -7.80 -4.22
CA SER A 69 -18.52 -6.82 -4.43
C SER A 69 -18.36 -5.46 -3.75
N GLU A 70 -17.43 -5.24 -2.81
CA GLU A 70 -17.40 -3.98 -2.03
C GLU A 70 -16.14 -3.14 -2.20
N LEU A 71 -15.81 -2.80 -3.44
CA LEU A 71 -14.99 -1.60 -3.65
C LEU A 71 -15.78 -0.36 -3.20
N PHE A 72 -15.26 0.31 -2.17
CA PHE A 72 -15.76 1.61 -1.72
C PHE A 72 -15.37 2.69 -2.72
N MET A 73 -16.10 3.81 -2.73
CA MET A 73 -15.69 4.97 -3.51
C MET A 73 -14.39 5.54 -2.94
N GLY A 74 -13.44 5.88 -3.80
CA GLY A 74 -12.11 6.30 -3.38
C GLY A 74 -11.02 6.02 -4.42
N ILE A 75 -9.78 6.35 -4.09
CA ILE A 75 -8.59 6.09 -4.92
C ILE A 75 -7.81 4.91 -4.34
N TYR A 76 -7.29 4.07 -5.23
CA TYR A 76 -6.56 2.86 -4.93
C TYR A 76 -5.25 2.82 -5.73
N GLU A 77 -4.20 2.26 -5.11
CA GLU A 77 -2.95 1.90 -5.75
C GLU A 77 -2.84 0.38 -5.85
N ASN A 78 -2.28 -0.11 -6.96
CA ASN A 78 -2.08 -1.53 -7.21
C ASN A 78 -3.36 -2.36 -6.99
N LEU A 79 -4.50 -1.81 -7.41
CA LEU A 79 -5.80 -2.44 -7.26
C LEU A 79 -5.88 -3.70 -8.14
N THR A 80 -6.04 -4.86 -7.51
CA THR A 80 -6.37 -6.08 -8.23
C THR A 80 -7.87 -6.06 -8.54
N ILE A 81 -8.24 -6.10 -9.83
CA ILE A 81 -9.65 -6.13 -10.23
C ILE A 81 -10.17 -7.56 -10.12
N PHE A 82 -11.38 -7.69 -9.59
CA PHE A 82 -12.07 -8.95 -9.41
C PHE A 82 -12.77 -9.40 -10.71
N ASP A 83 -12.93 -10.72 -10.86
CA ASP A 83 -13.49 -11.37 -12.05
C ASP A 83 -14.94 -10.97 -12.39
N ASP A 84 -15.66 -10.37 -11.44
CA ASP A 84 -17.05 -9.95 -11.60
C ASP A 84 -17.20 -8.56 -12.22
N TRP A 85 -16.14 -7.74 -12.24
CA TRP A 85 -16.14 -6.43 -12.90
C TRP A 85 -16.01 -6.55 -14.42
N ILE A 86 -16.88 -5.84 -15.14
CA ILE A 86 -16.93 -5.91 -16.60
C ILE A 86 -16.03 -4.83 -17.20
N LEU A 87 -14.97 -5.23 -17.91
CA LEU A 87 -14.11 -4.30 -18.66
C LEU A 87 -14.87 -3.72 -19.86
N LEU A 88 -15.19 -2.43 -19.82
CA LEU A 88 -15.92 -1.74 -20.90
C LEU A 88 -15.01 -0.89 -21.80
N TYR A 89 -13.85 -0.48 -21.28
CA TYR A 89 -12.90 0.33 -22.02
C TYR A 89 -11.47 -0.11 -21.70
N ASN A 90 -10.70 -0.36 -22.74
CA ASN A 90 -9.27 -0.64 -22.64
C ASN A 90 -8.60 -0.08 -23.89
N LYS A 91 -7.88 1.04 -23.73
CA LYS A 91 -7.17 1.68 -24.84
C LYS A 91 -5.79 2.13 -24.40
N PRO A 92 -4.76 1.99 -25.25
CA PRO A 92 -3.44 2.55 -24.95
C PRO A 92 -3.54 4.07 -24.73
N TYR A 93 -2.63 4.64 -23.95
CA TYR A 93 -2.65 6.06 -23.65
C TYR A 93 -2.55 6.91 -24.92
N ASN A 94 -1.82 6.46 -25.95
CA ASN A 94 -1.74 7.13 -27.27
C ASN A 94 -3.06 7.17 -28.08
N HIS A 95 -4.12 6.49 -27.62
CA HIS A 95 -5.44 6.56 -28.25
C HIS A 95 -6.10 7.93 -28.02
N ASN A 96 -6.65 8.54 -29.06
CA ASN A 96 -7.41 9.78 -28.96
C ASN A 96 -8.83 9.48 -28.45
N THR A 97 -9.01 9.48 -27.12
CA THR A 97 -10.32 9.28 -26.50
C THR A 97 -11.26 10.45 -26.84
N THR A 98 -12.53 10.18 -27.07
CA THR A 98 -13.57 11.22 -27.25
C THR A 98 -14.57 11.24 -26.10
N SER A 99 -15.19 12.40 -25.84
CA SER A 99 -16.32 12.52 -24.92
C SER A 99 -17.49 11.62 -25.32
N LYS A 100 -17.66 11.37 -26.63
CA LYS A 100 -18.67 10.46 -27.14
C LYS A 100 -18.42 9.02 -26.66
N GLU A 101 -17.18 8.54 -26.73
CA GLU A 101 -16.85 7.20 -26.24
C GLU A 101 -17.12 7.05 -24.75
N LEU A 102 -16.77 8.03 -23.93
CA LEU A 102 -17.06 8.02 -22.48
C LEU A 102 -18.57 7.94 -22.20
N LYS A 103 -19.38 8.71 -22.94
CA LYS A 103 -20.85 8.62 -22.87
C LYS A 103 -21.38 7.27 -23.33
N ASP A 104 -20.84 6.72 -24.42
CA ASP A 104 -21.23 5.40 -24.92
C ASP A 104 -20.90 4.28 -23.90
N ILE A 105 -19.80 4.41 -23.15
CA ILE A 105 -19.43 3.51 -22.05
C ILE A 105 -20.41 3.66 -20.88
N ALA A 106 -20.74 4.89 -20.50
CA ALA A 106 -21.72 5.15 -19.44
C ALA A 106 -23.08 4.52 -19.77
N ASN A 107 -23.53 4.60 -21.02
CA ASN A 107 -24.77 3.99 -21.49
C ASN A 107 -24.75 2.45 -21.49
N LYS A 108 -23.57 1.83 -21.55
CA LYS A 108 -23.39 0.38 -21.45
C LYS A 108 -23.28 -0.11 -20.00
N CYS A 109 -22.90 0.78 -19.08
CA CYS A 109 -22.78 0.44 -17.67
C CYS A 109 -24.13 0.56 -16.97
N ASN A 110 -24.79 -0.58 -16.75
CA ASN A 110 -26.08 -0.64 -16.07
C ASN A 110 -25.98 -0.41 -14.55
N SER A 111 -24.77 -0.40 -13.99
CA SER A 111 -24.53 -0.08 -12.58
C SER A 111 -24.32 1.40 -12.35
N ASN A 112 -24.50 1.84 -11.11
CA ASN A 112 -24.18 3.18 -10.67
C ASN A 112 -22.70 3.36 -10.31
N ARG A 113 -21.84 2.34 -10.44
CA ARG A 113 -20.42 2.38 -10.09
C ARG A 113 -19.52 1.96 -11.25
N VAL A 114 -18.41 2.69 -11.38
CA VAL A 114 -17.32 2.39 -12.31
C VAL A 114 -15.98 2.45 -11.59
N VAL A 115 -15.03 1.67 -12.07
CA VAL A 115 -13.61 1.87 -11.79
C VAL A 115 -13.00 2.53 -13.02
N VAL A 116 -12.32 3.65 -12.81
CA VAL A 116 -11.49 4.32 -13.82
C VAL A 116 -10.05 4.14 -13.39
N GLY A 117 -9.19 3.66 -14.26
CA GLY A 117 -7.81 3.39 -13.87
C GLY A 117 -6.82 3.35 -15.02
N ALA A 118 -5.58 3.08 -14.64
CA ALA A 118 -4.48 2.85 -15.57
C ALA A 118 -3.76 1.54 -15.22
N ILE A 119 -3.40 0.80 -16.26
CA ILE A 119 -2.62 -0.43 -16.17
C ILE A 119 -1.34 -0.27 -16.99
N GLN A 120 -0.28 -0.94 -16.56
CA GLN A 120 0.97 -1.04 -17.31
C GLN A 120 1.13 -2.48 -17.82
N ASN A 121 1.22 -2.66 -19.14
CA ASN A 121 1.38 -3.96 -19.82
C ASN A 121 0.13 -4.86 -19.83
N GLU A 122 0.28 -6.04 -20.47
CA GLU A 122 -0.76 -7.05 -20.74
C GLU A 122 -1.32 -7.75 -19.51
N ASP A 123 -0.71 -7.58 -18.33
CA ASP A 123 -1.27 -8.07 -17.06
C ASP A 123 -2.44 -7.16 -16.64
N LEU A 124 -3.58 -7.37 -17.29
CA LEU A 124 -4.83 -6.63 -17.11
C LEU A 124 -5.40 -6.72 -15.68
N SER A 125 -4.78 -7.50 -14.79
CA SER A 125 -5.28 -7.79 -13.44
C SER A 125 -4.93 -6.73 -12.40
N ILE A 126 -3.88 -5.93 -12.59
CA ILE A 126 -3.42 -4.94 -11.59
C ILE A 126 -3.47 -3.52 -12.17
N LEU A 127 -4.29 -2.67 -11.56
CA LEU A 127 -4.40 -1.26 -11.88
C LEU A 127 -3.44 -0.49 -10.98
N ASN A 128 -2.38 0.05 -11.58
CA ASN A 128 -1.36 0.83 -10.88
C ASN A 128 -1.99 2.00 -10.10
N VAL A 129 -2.95 2.68 -10.72
CA VAL A 129 -3.77 3.71 -10.09
C VAL A 129 -5.20 3.56 -10.58
N ALA A 130 -6.15 3.61 -9.66
CA ALA A 130 -7.57 3.48 -9.97
C ALA A 130 -8.40 4.32 -9.01
N ALA A 131 -9.56 4.78 -9.46
CA ALA A 131 -10.57 5.33 -8.57
C ALA A 131 -11.92 4.71 -8.87
N VAL A 132 -12.65 4.43 -7.79
CA VAL A 132 -14.04 3.97 -7.83
C VAL A 132 -14.92 5.19 -7.65
N GLY A 133 -15.84 5.39 -8.58
CA GLY A 133 -16.76 6.52 -8.56
C GLY A 133 -18.11 6.16 -9.17
N PRO A 134 -19.08 7.06 -9.08
CA PRO A 134 -20.38 6.84 -9.70
C PRO A 134 -20.25 6.89 -11.24
N THR A 135 -21.04 6.12 -11.98
CA THR A 135 -21.01 6.08 -13.46
C THR A 135 -21.12 7.47 -14.11
N ARG A 136 -21.76 8.42 -13.42
CA ARG A 136 -21.87 9.82 -13.85
C ARG A 136 -20.55 10.56 -14.04
N VAL A 137 -19.44 10.07 -13.46
CA VAL A 137 -18.11 10.65 -13.69
C VAL A 137 -17.72 10.64 -15.17
N LEU A 138 -18.26 9.70 -15.95
CA LEU A 138 -17.99 9.54 -17.38
C LEU A 138 -18.70 10.56 -18.28
N TYR A 139 -19.61 11.38 -17.73
CA TYR A 139 -20.35 12.40 -18.47
C TYR A 139 -20.52 13.71 -17.67
N LEU A 140 -19.60 13.99 -16.74
CA LEU A 140 -19.52 15.28 -16.06
C LEU A 140 -19.36 16.44 -17.05
N ASN A 141 -19.67 17.63 -16.56
CA ASN A 141 -19.40 18.88 -17.25
C ASN A 141 -18.65 19.80 -16.29
N THR A 142 -17.36 19.56 -16.13
CA THR A 142 -16.48 20.23 -15.15
C THR A 142 -15.18 20.68 -15.83
N THR A 143 -14.34 21.43 -15.12
CA THR A 143 -12.97 21.75 -15.58
C THR A 143 -11.94 21.19 -14.61
N VAL A 144 -10.67 21.17 -15.01
CA VAL A 144 -9.57 20.81 -14.08
C VAL A 144 -9.51 21.76 -12.89
N GLU A 145 -9.86 23.04 -13.07
CA GLU A 145 -9.88 24.08 -12.04
C GLU A 145 -11.15 24.04 -11.18
N THR A 146 -12.23 23.44 -11.69
CA THR A 146 -13.52 23.30 -10.99
C THR A 146 -13.98 21.83 -11.02
N PRO A 147 -13.21 20.90 -10.44
CA PRO A 147 -13.57 19.49 -10.43
C PRO A 147 -14.79 19.25 -9.53
N GLU A 148 -15.46 18.13 -9.74
CA GLU A 148 -16.50 17.66 -8.82
C GLU A 148 -15.91 16.75 -7.75
N GLU A 149 -16.20 17.03 -6.48
CA GLU A 149 -15.73 16.24 -5.35
C GLU A 149 -16.74 15.15 -4.99
N ILE A 150 -16.29 13.90 -4.97
CA ILE A 150 -17.11 12.73 -4.65
C ILE A 150 -16.26 11.81 -3.77
N GLU A 151 -16.65 11.65 -2.50
CA GLU A 151 -16.04 10.68 -1.56
C GLU A 151 -14.49 10.77 -1.52
N ASN A 152 -13.97 11.97 -1.27
CA ASN A 152 -12.53 12.28 -1.22
C ASN A 152 -11.77 12.23 -2.55
N VAL A 153 -12.48 12.16 -3.67
CA VAL A 153 -11.90 12.17 -5.02
C VAL A 153 -12.40 13.39 -5.80
N GLN A 154 -11.48 14.14 -6.41
CA GLN A 154 -11.80 15.22 -7.35
C GLN A 154 -11.83 14.65 -8.76
N TRP A 155 -13.01 14.62 -9.38
CA TRP A 155 -13.24 14.15 -10.75
C TRP A 155 -13.38 15.34 -11.72
N HIS A 156 -12.77 15.24 -12.89
CA HIS A 156 -12.91 16.25 -13.94
C HIS A 156 -13.17 15.63 -15.30
N LEU A 157 -14.03 16.27 -16.11
CA LEU A 157 -14.26 15.97 -17.51
C LEU A 157 -14.41 17.27 -18.29
N GLU A 158 -13.31 17.73 -18.88
CA GLU A 158 -13.23 18.98 -19.64
C GLU A 158 -13.05 18.67 -21.12
N SER A 159 -14.12 18.89 -21.90
CA SER A 159 -14.15 18.65 -23.35
C SER A 159 -12.99 19.37 -24.04
N GLY A 160 -12.26 18.65 -24.89
CA GLY A 160 -11.09 19.18 -25.61
C GLY A 160 -9.82 19.31 -24.77
N ARG A 161 -9.84 18.91 -23.49
CA ARG A 161 -8.67 19.03 -22.59
C ARG A 161 -8.34 17.74 -21.88
N SER A 162 -9.15 17.28 -20.92
CA SER A 162 -8.84 16.06 -20.16
C SER A 162 -10.01 15.46 -19.38
N PHE A 163 -9.88 14.17 -19.11
CA PHE A 163 -10.68 13.41 -18.17
C PHE A 163 -9.76 12.74 -17.14
N GLY A 164 -10.18 12.69 -15.87
CA GLY A 164 -9.44 11.98 -14.85
C GLY A 164 -9.86 12.30 -13.43
N PHE A 165 -8.99 11.96 -12.49
CA PHE A 165 -9.21 12.18 -11.07
C PHE A 165 -7.91 12.46 -10.32
N ARG A 166 -8.06 13.01 -9.12
CA ARG A 166 -6.98 13.19 -8.13
C ARG A 166 -7.56 13.18 -6.72
N PRO A 167 -6.73 12.95 -5.68
CA PRO A 167 -7.20 13.11 -4.30
C PRO A 167 -7.61 14.56 -4.03
N ILE A 168 -8.56 14.75 -3.11
CA ILE A 168 -8.75 16.07 -2.48
C ILE A 168 -7.50 16.34 -1.64
N GLU A 169 -6.59 17.17 -2.16
CA GLU A 169 -5.41 17.60 -1.41
C GLU A 169 -5.82 18.62 -0.35
N ASN A 170 -5.48 18.35 0.91
CA ASN A 170 -5.47 19.39 1.94
C ASN A 170 -4.19 20.25 1.91
N ASP A 171 -3.20 19.87 1.09
CA ASP A 171 -1.90 20.54 0.97
C ASP A 171 -1.61 20.96 -0.49
N PRO A 172 -1.64 22.26 -0.82
CA PRO A 172 -1.43 22.76 -2.17
C PRO A 172 -0.01 22.53 -2.73
N ASP A 173 0.98 22.15 -1.90
CA ASP A 173 2.37 21.96 -2.33
C ASP A 173 2.67 20.53 -2.86
N GLU A 174 1.77 19.56 -2.69
CA GLU A 174 1.96 18.17 -3.17
C GLU A 174 1.42 17.90 -4.60
N SER A 175 0.69 18.87 -5.15
CA SER A 175 -0.16 18.76 -6.35
C SER A 175 0.44 18.17 -7.63
N PRO A 176 1.70 18.42 -8.01
CA PRO A 176 2.24 17.82 -9.23
C PRO A 176 2.81 16.41 -9.01
N ARG A 177 2.89 15.84 -7.81
CA ARG A 177 3.63 14.59 -7.54
C ARG A 177 2.83 13.44 -6.96
N SER A 178 1.54 13.63 -6.69
CA SER A 178 0.71 12.56 -6.16
C SER A 178 0.76 11.29 -7.04
N GLU A 179 0.98 10.15 -6.39
CA GLU A 179 0.91 8.80 -6.98
C GLU A 179 -0.52 8.42 -7.35
N LEU A 180 -1.49 9.18 -6.81
CA LEU A 180 -2.93 8.95 -6.88
C LEU A 180 -3.62 9.79 -7.97
N PHE A 181 -2.86 10.30 -8.92
CA PHE A 181 -3.37 11.17 -9.98
C PHE A 181 -3.50 10.40 -11.30
N LEU A 182 -4.63 10.53 -11.98
CA LEU A 182 -4.83 10.02 -13.33
C LEU A 182 -5.43 11.10 -14.22
N SER A 183 -4.89 11.27 -15.42
CA SER A 183 -5.49 12.15 -16.42
C SER A 183 -5.10 11.74 -17.82
N TRP A 184 -6.09 11.74 -18.71
CA TRP A 184 -5.85 11.64 -20.15
C TRP A 184 -6.64 12.66 -20.93
N THR A 185 -6.11 13.04 -22.08
CA THR A 185 -6.76 13.97 -22.99
C THR A 185 -7.98 13.36 -23.66
N ILE A 186 -8.98 14.20 -23.88
CA ILE A 186 -10.21 13.87 -24.59
C ILE A 186 -10.49 14.91 -25.67
N ASP A 187 -11.14 14.49 -26.76
CA ASP A 187 -11.54 15.33 -27.91
C ASP A 187 -10.38 16.16 -28.51
N ALA A 188 -9.17 15.62 -28.44
CA ALA A 188 -7.99 16.22 -29.04
C ALA A 188 -7.22 15.19 -29.89
N ASN A 189 -6.22 15.68 -30.62
CA ASN A 189 -5.41 14.87 -31.53
C ASN A 189 -4.22 14.17 -30.86
N TYR A 190 -4.23 14.03 -29.53
CA TYR A 190 -3.18 13.39 -28.76
C TYR A 190 -3.76 12.56 -27.61
N GLY A 191 -2.95 11.63 -27.12
CA GLY A 191 -3.29 10.67 -26.08
C GLY A 191 -3.26 11.22 -24.66
N GLY A 192 -3.22 10.31 -23.67
CA GLY A 192 -3.30 10.66 -22.26
C GLY A 192 -2.02 11.24 -21.67
N TRP A 193 -2.14 11.93 -20.53
CA TRP A 193 -1.02 12.67 -19.94
C TRP A 193 -0.30 11.89 -18.84
N ARG A 194 -1.06 11.32 -17.90
CA ARG A 194 -0.53 10.83 -16.62
C ARG A 194 -1.26 9.61 -16.06
N ALA A 195 -0.48 8.74 -15.44
CA ALA A 195 -0.90 7.62 -14.60
C ALA A 195 0.02 7.56 -13.37
N GLY A 196 -0.50 7.98 -12.21
CA GLY A 196 0.27 8.10 -10.97
C GLY A 196 1.49 8.99 -11.14
N LYS A 197 2.68 8.48 -10.82
CA LYS A 197 3.96 9.20 -11.01
C LYS A 197 4.39 9.32 -12.47
N THR A 198 3.87 8.49 -13.37
CA THR A 198 4.33 8.47 -14.77
C THR A 198 3.57 9.52 -15.58
N THR A 199 4.32 10.41 -16.23
CA THR A 199 3.79 11.52 -17.05
C THR A 199 4.23 11.40 -18.51
N ASN A 200 3.79 12.33 -19.36
CA ASN A 200 4.10 12.36 -20.80
C ASN A 200 3.68 11.08 -21.56
N LEU A 201 2.52 10.52 -21.19
CA LEU A 201 2.04 9.26 -21.75
C LEU A 201 1.36 9.39 -23.13
N TYR A 202 1.35 10.57 -23.75
CA TYR A 202 0.47 10.88 -24.90
C TYR A 202 0.84 10.14 -26.19
N GLN A 203 2.03 9.53 -26.25
CA GLN A 203 2.49 8.64 -27.32
C GLN A 203 2.72 7.21 -26.83
N ASN A 204 2.42 6.92 -25.57
CA ASN A 204 2.72 5.64 -24.94
C ASN A 204 1.68 4.58 -25.31
N SER A 205 2.14 3.44 -25.82
CA SER A 205 1.32 2.27 -26.17
C SER A 205 1.35 1.15 -25.13
N ILE A 206 2.14 1.32 -24.06
CA ILE A 206 2.34 0.33 -22.99
C ILE A 206 1.35 0.56 -21.84
N TRP A 207 1.13 1.83 -21.51
CA TRP A 207 0.14 2.25 -20.54
C TRP A 207 -1.23 2.24 -21.19
N HIS A 208 -2.22 1.67 -20.50
CA HIS A 208 -3.60 1.63 -20.96
C HIS A 208 -4.53 2.33 -19.98
N LYS A 209 -5.53 2.98 -20.55
CA LYS A 209 -6.66 3.63 -19.90
C LYS A 209 -7.77 2.60 -19.82
N VAL A 210 -8.23 2.31 -18.62
CA VAL A 210 -9.25 1.28 -18.39
C VAL A 210 -10.47 1.84 -17.68
N ILE A 211 -11.64 1.33 -18.05
CA ILE A 211 -12.90 1.57 -17.35
C ILE A 211 -13.60 0.23 -17.17
N TYR A 212 -13.83 -0.13 -15.91
CA TYR A 212 -14.64 -1.28 -15.52
C TYR A 212 -16.00 -0.81 -14.99
N CYS A 213 -17.03 -1.60 -15.22
CA CYS A 213 -18.36 -1.40 -14.66
C CYS A 213 -18.66 -2.50 -13.64
N MET A 214 -19.25 -2.12 -12.50
CA MET A 214 -19.70 -3.10 -11.51
C MET A 214 -20.86 -3.92 -12.10
N PRO A 215 -20.91 -5.25 -11.89
CA PRO A 215 -22.02 -6.07 -12.33
C PRO A 215 -23.31 -5.70 -11.56
N THR A 216 -24.45 -5.69 -12.24
CA THR A 216 -25.77 -5.64 -11.60
C THR A 216 -26.29 -7.07 -11.44
N PHE A 217 -26.47 -7.52 -10.20
CA PHE A 217 -27.10 -8.80 -9.88
C PHE A 217 -28.61 -8.63 -9.65
#